data_AF-A0A0F9N3R9-F1
#
_entry.id   AF-A0A0F9N3R9-F1
#
_cell.length_a   1.000
_cell.length_b   1.000
_cell.length_c   1.000
_cell.angle_alpha   90.00
_cell.angle_beta   90.00
_cell.angle_gamma   90.00
#
_symmetry.space_group_name_H-M   'P 1'
#
loop_
_entity.id
_entity.type
_entity.pdbx_description
1 polymer ?
#
loop_
_entity_poly.entity_id
_entity_poly.type
_entity_poly.pdbx_seq_one_letter_code
_entity_poly.pdbx_strand_id
1 'polypeptide(L)' 'MTDTEELEGLAIFVHGTLFGLHALSLFYNLARGNYKDATIHALAAGYDLCSGVKHYNYKNELARGIPNGT' A
#
# COMPACT_ATOMS: atom_id res chain seq x y z
N MET A 1 -14.32 2.00 18.95
CA MET A 1 -13.12 1.23 18.51
C MET A 1 -13.27 0.68 17.10
N THR A 2 -14.50 0.47 16.59
CA THR A 2 -14.79 -0.06 15.25
C THR A 2 -14.38 0.86 14.10
N ASP A 3 -14.68 2.17 14.19
CA ASP A 3 -14.55 3.07 13.03
C ASP A 3 -13.10 3.25 12.55
N THR A 4 -12.14 3.26 13.48
CA THR A 4 -10.71 3.38 13.13
C THR A 4 -10.18 2.08 12.54
N GLU A 5 -10.48 0.92 13.12
CA GLU A 5 -10.03 -0.37 12.56
C GLU A 5 -10.62 -0.66 11.18
N GLU A 6 -11.88 -0.26 10.96
CA GLU A 6 -12.54 -0.33 9.65
C GLU A 6 -11.89 0.60 8.63
N LEU A 7 -11.56 1.84 9.03
CA LEU A 7 -10.86 2.80 8.18
C LEU A 7 -9.47 2.27 7.77
N GLU A 8 -8.72 1.69 8.71
CA GLU A 8 -7.44 1.06 8.43
C GLU A 8 -7.60 -0.16 7.51
N GLY A 9 -8.65 -0.96 7.72
CA GLY A 9 -9.01 -2.06 6.80
C GLY A 9 -9.26 -1.58 5.38
N LEU A 10 -10.00 -0.48 5.21
CA LEU A 10 -10.25 0.13 3.93
C LEU A 10 -8.96 0.67 3.31
N ALA A 11 -8.10 1.32 4.09
CA ALA A 11 -6.82 1.84 3.62
C ALA A 11 -5.90 0.72 3.11
N ILE A 12 -5.81 -0.41 3.84
CA ILE A 12 -5.07 -1.61 3.41
C ILE A 12 -5.61 -2.13 2.07
N PHE A 13 -6.94 -2.21 1.92
CA PHE A 13 -7.56 -2.66 0.68
C PHE A 13 -7.26 -1.73 -0.51
N VAL A 14 -7.40 -0.41 -0.32
CA VAL A 14 -7.16 0.59 -1.36
C VAL A 14 -5.70 0.57 -1.80
N HIS A 15 -4.75 0.68 -0.86
CA HIS A 15 -3.32 0.63 -1.19
C HIS A 15 -2.90 -0.72 -1.76
N GLY A 16 -3.42 -1.84 -1.25
CA GLY A 16 -3.16 -3.16 -1.82
C GLY A 16 -3.65 -3.29 -3.27
N THR A 17 -4.81 -2.71 -3.59
CA THR A 17 -5.34 -2.68 -4.96
C THR A 17 -4.49 -1.80 -5.87
N LEU A 18 -4.11 -0.59 -5.41
CA LEU A 18 -3.26 0.33 -6.17
C LEU A 18 -1.86 -0.26 -6.40
N PHE A 19 -1.28 -0.92 -5.39
CA PHE A 19 -0.05 -1.67 -5.51
C PHE A 19 -0.13 -2.68 -6.67
N GLY A 20 -1.20 -3.48 -6.71
CA GLY A 20 -1.41 -4.47 -7.77
C GLY A 20 -1.47 -3.83 -9.16
N LEU A 21 -2.20 -2.73 -9.31
CA LEU A 21 -2.34 -2.01 -10.59
C LEU A 21 -1.01 -1.37 -11.04
N HIS A 22 -0.26 -0.77 -10.12
CA HIS A 22 1.05 -0.18 -10.43
C HIS A 22 2.11 -1.25 -10.69
N ALA A 23 2.11 -2.36 -9.96
CA ALA A 23 2.98 -3.50 -10.25
C ALA A 23 2.69 -4.08 -11.65
N LEU A 24 1.42 -4.28 -12.00
CA LEU A 24 1.04 -4.74 -13.34
C LEU A 24 1.52 -3.77 -14.42
N SER A 25 1.34 -2.46 -14.21
CA SER A 25 1.77 -1.41 -15.14
C SER A 25 3.30 -1.33 -15.25
N LEU A 26 4.02 -1.56 -14.15
CA LEU A 26 5.47 -1.69 -14.13
C LEU A 26 5.91 -2.84 -15.04
N PHE A 27 5.38 -4.05 -14.83
CA PHE A 27 5.75 -5.23 -15.62
C PHE A 27 5.38 -5.05 -17.10
N TYR A 28 4.21 -4.47 -17.39
CA TYR A 28 3.80 -4.16 -18.76
C TYR A 28 4.78 -3.20 -19.46
N ASN A 29 5.20 -2.12 -18.80
CA ASN A 29 6.13 -1.16 -19.37
C ASN A 29 7.57 -1.69 -19.48
N LEU A 30 8.02 -2.51 -18.52
CA LEU A 30 9.30 -3.22 -18.63
C LEU A 30 9.33 -4.14 -19.86
N ALA A 31 8.26 -4.90 -20.10
CA ALA A 31 8.15 -5.79 -21.24
C ALA A 31 8.18 -5.04 -22.59
N ARG A 32 7.77 -3.78 -22.62
CA ARG A 32 7.81 -2.91 -23.82
C ARG A 32 9.06 -2.04 -23.92
N GLY A 33 10.00 -2.12 -22.98
CA GLY A 33 11.20 -1.28 -22.95
C GLY A 33 10.93 0.18 -22.56
N ASN A 34 9.75 0.50 -22.04
CA ASN A 34 9.39 1.84 -21.58
C ASN A 34 9.91 2.07 -20.15
N TYR A 35 11.23 2.19 -20.01
CA TYR A 35 11.88 2.24 -18.69
C TYR A 35 11.51 3.46 -17.85
N LYS A 36 11.17 4.59 -18.47
CA LYS A 36 10.73 5.81 -17.76
C LYS A 36 9.41 5.56 -17.04
N ASP A 37 8.40 5.07 -17.75
CA ASP A 37 7.08 4.77 -17.20
C ASP A 37 7.15 3.63 -16.20
N ALA A 38 7.98 2.60 -16.48
CA ALA A 38 8.28 1.54 -15.55
C ALA A 38 8.82 2.10 -14.21
N THR A 39 9.77 3.04 -14.25
CA THR A 39 10.33 3.65 -13.04
C THR A 39 9.26 4.38 -12.23
N ILE A 40 8.38 5.15 -12.88
CA ILE A 40 7.29 5.86 -12.20
C ILE A 40 6.35 4.85 -11.52
N HIS A 41 5.97 3.78 -12.22
CA HIS A 41 5.12 2.74 -11.64
C HIS A 41 5.80 1.94 -10.54
N ALA A 42 7.12 1.73 -10.60
CA ALA A 42 7.88 1.12 -9.52
C ALA A 42 7.85 1.98 -8.25
N LEU A 43 8.04 3.30 -8.38
CA LEU A 43 7.97 4.22 -7.25
C LEU A 43 6.56 4.24 -6.64
N ALA A 44 5.52 4.29 -7.48
CA ALA A 44 4.13 4.27 -7.02
C ALA A 44 3.79 2.96 -6.30
N ALA A 45 4.15 1.80 -6.87
CA ALA A 45 3.98 0.51 -6.22
C ALA A 45 4.75 0.43 -4.89
N GLY A 46 5.99 0.93 -4.85
CA GLY A 46 6.76 0.99 -3.60
C GLY A 46 6.08 1.82 -2.51
N TYR A 47 5.49 2.96 -2.88
CA TYR A 47 4.73 3.80 -1.97
C TYR A 47 3.47 3.11 -1.44
N ASP A 48 2.70 2.45 -2.31
CA ASP A 48 1.49 1.73 -1.91
C ASP A 48 1.81 0.56 -0.98
N LEU A 49 2.89 -0.18 -1.25
CA LEU A 49 3.35 -1.26 -0.38
C LEU A 49 3.73 -0.72 1.00
N CYS A 50 4.48 0.37 1.06
CA CYS A 50 4.87 1.03 2.32
C CYS A 50 3.63 1.50 3.11
N SER A 51 2.69 2.14 2.43
CA SER A 51 1.45 2.62 3.04
C SER A 51 0.59 1.47 3.55
N GLY A 52 0.42 0.41 2.75
CA GLY A 52 -0.30 -0.80 3.15
C GLY A 52 0.30 -1.47 4.39
N VAL A 53 1.63 -1.58 4.46
CA VAL A 53 2.33 -2.12 5.65
C VAL A 53 2.11 -1.24 6.87
N LYS A 54 2.18 0.09 6.72
CA LYS A 54 1.93 1.03 7.81
C LYS A 54 0.51 0.88 8.37
N HIS A 55 -0.50 0.86 7.50
CA HIS A 55 -1.90 0.67 7.91
C HIS A 55 -2.13 -0.70 8.54
N TYR A 56 -1.49 -1.76 8.02
CA TYR A 56 -1.56 -3.09 8.62
C TYR A 56 -0.96 -3.14 10.03
N ASN A 57 0.21 -2.54 10.23
CA ASN A 57 0.86 -2.48 11.54
C ASN A 57 0.01 -1.67 12.53
N TYR A 58 -0.48 -0.51 12.12
CA TYR A 58 -1.30 0.33 12.98
C TYR A 58 -2.63 -0.34 13.35
N LYS A 59 -3.29 -1.02 12.40
CA LYS A 59 -4.47 -1.84 12.71
C LYS A 59 -4.17 -2.94 13.74
N ASN A 60 -3.01 -3.59 13.66
CA ASN A 60 -2.61 -4.60 14.64
C ASN A 60 -2.30 -4.00 16.02
N GLU A 61 -1.78 -2.78 16.08
CA GLU A 61 -1.56 -2.05 17.34
C GLU A 61 -2.89 -1.68 18.01
N LEU A 62 -3.85 -1.17 17.22
CA LEU A 62 -5.23 -0.91 17.68
C LEU A 62 -5.89 -2.16 18.26
N ALA A 63 -5.80 -3.29 17.54
CA ALA A 63 -6.37 -4.56 17.98
C ALA A 63 -5.73 -5.11 19.27
N ARG A 64 -4.47 -4.76 19.54
CA ARG A 64 -3.74 -5.14 20.76
C ARG A 64 -3.95 -4.15 21.91
N GLY A 65 -4.67 -3.06 21.69
CA GLY A 65 -4.84 -1.99 22.68
C GLY A 65 -3.54 -1.28 23.04
N ILE A 66 -2.52 -1.33 22.17
CA ILE A 66 -1.26 -0.62 22.39
C ILE A 66 -1.51 0.86 22.05
N PRO A 67 -1.33 1.79 23.00
CA PRO A 67 -1.46 3.21 22.70
C PRO A 67 -0.37 3.61 21.71
N ASN A 68 -0.74 4.38 20.69
CA ASN A 68 0.17 4.96 19.70
C ASN A 68 1.44 5.49 20.39
N GLY A 69 2.55 4.78 20.20
CA GLY A 69 3.87 5.23 20.61
C GLY A 69 4.45 6.13 19.53
N THR A 70 4.33 7.45 19.76
CA THR A 70 5.11 8.58 19.19
C THR A 70 5.49 8.54 17.71
#